data_AF-A0A1F3SW21-F1
#
_entry.id   AF-A0A1F3SW21-F1
#
_cell.length_a   1.000
_cell.length_b   1.000
_cell.length_c   1.000
_cell.angle_alpha   90.00
_cell.angle_beta   90.00
_cell.angle_gamma   90.00
#
_symmetry.space_group_name_H-M   'P 1'
#
loop_
_entity.id
_entity.type
_entity.pdbx_description
1 polymer ?
#
loop_
_entity_poly.entity_id
_entity_poly.type
_entity_poly.pdbx_seq_one_letter_code
_entity_poly.pdbx_strand_id
1 'polypeptide(L)'
;MWETTNLYWLGFTYGYNLGQCLWSSNINCKQYLDVTAGAGGREAHTEGLILLGTRWQFVNLSKNYSPTIQIFTGLMNISDSERNTKVGVYGAGFGLTTSLHEKLNVKWQNRIGGGDQFWAQTMFSISLNLDSWVETTGSVLKTTIEAPKTFFEWFNSLKEKSK
;
A
#
# COMPACT_ATOMS: atom_id res chain seq x y z
N MET A 1 26.57 2.84 22.00
CA MET A 1 26.61 3.79 20.87
C MET A 1 25.95 3.13 19.64
N TRP A 2 24.71 2.64 19.81
CA TRP A 2 23.97 1.90 18.77
C TRP A 2 23.11 2.83 17.88
N GLU A 3 22.87 4.06 18.33
CA GLU A 3 22.17 5.15 17.64
C GLU A 3 22.74 5.51 16.24
N THR A 4 23.94 5.01 15.90
CA THR A 4 24.61 5.24 14.61
C THR A 4 24.60 4.02 13.68
N THR A 5 23.92 2.93 14.06
CA THR A 5 24.00 1.66 13.35
C THR A 5 22.89 1.53 12.31
N ASN A 6 23.27 1.38 11.03
CA ASN A 6 22.30 1.12 9.95
C ASN A 6 21.72 -0.29 10.08
N LEU A 7 20.39 -0.40 10.17
CA LEU A 7 19.65 -1.67 10.19
C LEU A 7 19.19 -2.09 8.79
N TYR A 8 19.15 -3.40 8.53
CA TYR A 8 18.52 -3.95 7.32
C TYR A 8 17.05 -4.21 7.60
N TRP A 9 16.17 -3.58 6.82
CA TRP A 9 14.73 -3.65 7.03
C TRP A 9 14.03 -4.50 5.98
N LEU A 10 13.09 -5.33 6.45
CA LEU A 10 12.11 -6.00 5.62
C LEU A 10 10.72 -5.69 6.17
N GLY A 11 9.77 -5.43 5.27
CA GLY A 11 8.42 -5.12 5.68
C GLY A 11 7.41 -5.21 4.56
N PHE A 12 6.17 -4.95 4.94
CA PHE A 12 5.00 -4.97 4.09
C PHE A 12 4.17 -3.73 4.35
N THR A 13 3.61 -3.16 3.28
CA THR A 13 2.65 -2.05 3.35
C THR A 13 1.41 -2.42 2.57
N TYR A 14 0.26 -2.37 3.23
CA TYR A 14 -1.05 -2.41 2.60
C TYR A 14 -1.60 -0.98 2.53
N GLY A 15 -2.07 -0.56 1.35
CA GLY A 15 -2.63 0.77 1.13
C GLY A 15 -4.04 0.70 0.57
N TYR A 16 -5.01 1.21 1.31
CA TYR A 16 -6.41 1.29 0.88
C TYR A 16 -6.69 2.67 0.25
N ASN A 17 -7.22 2.68 -0.98
CA ASN A 17 -7.52 3.90 -1.72
C ASN A 17 -8.79 4.56 -1.18
N LEU A 18 -8.67 5.78 -0.64
CA LEU A 18 -9.78 6.58 -0.12
C LEU A 18 -10.43 7.47 -1.20
N GLY A 19 -9.84 7.54 -2.40
CA GLY A 19 -10.34 8.36 -3.50
C GLY A 19 -9.47 9.58 -3.79
N GLN A 20 -10.10 10.67 -4.23
CA GLN A 20 -9.40 11.93 -4.55
C GLN A 20 -8.98 12.67 -3.27
N CYS A 21 -7.89 13.43 -3.35
CA CYS A 21 -7.41 14.24 -2.24
C CYS A 21 -8.39 15.38 -1.91
N LEU A 22 -8.73 15.54 -0.64
CA LEU A 22 -9.75 16.48 -0.15
C LEU A 22 -9.52 17.96 -0.52
N TRP A 23 -8.29 18.35 -0.88
CA TRP A 23 -7.85 19.75 -1.04
C TRP A 23 -7.49 20.08 -2.49
N SER A 24 -7.65 19.13 -3.41
CA SER A 24 -7.29 19.34 -4.81
C SER A 24 -8.35 18.79 -5.75
N SER A 25 -9.10 19.71 -6.35
CA SER A 25 -10.01 19.44 -7.46
C SER A 25 -9.32 19.38 -8.83
N ASN A 26 -8.05 19.79 -8.91
CA ASN A 26 -7.33 20.00 -10.18
C ASN A 26 -6.02 19.20 -10.32
N ILE A 27 -5.53 18.55 -9.26
CA ILE A 27 -4.35 17.68 -9.32
C ILE A 27 -4.84 16.24 -9.29
N ASN A 28 -4.25 15.39 -10.13
CA ASN A 28 -4.42 13.94 -10.14
C ASN A 28 -3.90 13.32 -8.83
N CYS A 29 -4.48 13.69 -7.69
CA CYS A 29 -4.04 13.30 -6.36
C CYS A 29 -4.99 12.23 -5.83
N LYS A 30 -4.43 11.11 -5.39
CA LYS A 30 -5.13 10.02 -4.73
C LYS A 30 -4.70 9.93 -3.27
N GLN A 31 -5.66 9.76 -2.38
CA GLN A 31 -5.43 9.61 -0.95
C GLN A 31 -5.55 8.14 -0.56
N TYR A 32 -4.65 7.67 0.30
CA TYR A 32 -4.59 6.30 0.79
C TYR A 32 -4.51 6.28 2.31
N LEU A 33 -5.15 5.28 2.92
CA LEU A 33 -4.86 4.85 4.28
C LEU A 33 -3.92 3.64 4.21
N ASP A 34 -2.73 3.79 4.77
CA ASP A 34 -1.71 2.75 4.74
C ASP A 34 -1.54 2.11 6.13
N VAL A 35 -1.41 0.78 6.15
CA VAL A 35 -0.93 0.00 7.28
C VAL A 35 0.41 -0.59 6.88
N THR A 36 1.45 -0.30 7.66
CA THR A 36 2.80 -0.80 7.42
C THR A 36 3.26 -1.62 8.62
N ALA A 37 3.85 -2.78 8.35
CA ALA A 37 4.52 -3.57 9.37
C ALA A 37 5.89 -4.02 8.84
N GLY A 38 6.88 -4.12 9.71
CA GLY A 38 8.20 -4.58 9.32
C GLY A 38 9.10 -4.83 10.51
N ALA A 39 10.25 -5.44 10.22
CA ALA A 39 11.31 -5.63 11.18
C ALA A 39 12.65 -5.23 10.55
N GLY A 40 13.51 -4.61 11.34
CA GLY A 40 14.88 -4.28 11.02
C GLY A 40 15.81 -4.99 11.96
N GLY A 41 16.96 -5.46 11.48
CA GLY A 41 17.93 -6.09 12.37
C GLY A 41 19.37 -5.98 11.88
N ARG A 42 20.29 -5.93 12.84
CA ARG A 42 21.74 -6.04 12.62
C ARG A 42 22.45 -6.31 13.94
N GLU A 43 23.43 -7.22 13.92
CA GLU A 43 24.38 -7.43 15.04
C GLU A 43 23.69 -7.50 16.42
N ALA A 44 22.71 -8.38 16.56
CA ALA A 44 21.89 -8.60 17.78
C ALA A 44 20.93 -7.47 18.20
N HIS A 45 20.85 -6.38 17.43
CA HIS A 45 19.79 -5.37 17.54
C HIS A 45 18.64 -5.72 16.61
N THR A 46 17.41 -5.70 17.13
CA THR A 46 16.19 -5.92 16.34
C THR A 46 15.14 -4.88 16.67
N GLU A 47 14.58 -4.26 15.63
CA GLU A 47 13.46 -3.33 15.72
C GLU A 47 12.25 -3.92 15.00
N GLY A 48 11.11 -3.95 15.66
CA GLY A 48 9.81 -4.22 15.05
C GLY A 48 9.03 -2.93 14.92
N LEU A 49 8.26 -2.78 13.84
CA LEU A 49 7.54 -1.55 13.54
C LEU A 49 6.13 -1.89 13.03
N ILE A 50 5.12 -1.21 13.58
CA ILE A 50 3.76 -1.19 13.04
C ILE A 50 3.31 0.28 12.96
N LEU A 51 2.98 0.74 11.76
CA LEU A 51 2.56 2.11 11.48
C LEU A 51 1.19 2.13 10.82
N LEU A 52 0.40 3.12 11.21
CA LEU A 52 -0.79 3.57 10.50
C LEU A 52 -0.50 4.97 9.94
N GLY A 53 -0.81 5.19 8.67
CA GLY A 53 -0.51 6.46 8.02
C GLY A 53 -1.49 6.85 6.94
N THR A 54 -1.51 8.15 6.65
CA THR A 54 -2.22 8.71 5.49
C THR A 54 -1.19 9.08 4.45
N ARG A 55 -1.39 8.62 3.22
CA ARG A 55 -0.52 8.90 2.07
C ARG A 55 -1.28 9.62 0.98
N TRP A 56 -0.65 10.66 0.43
CA TRP A 56 -1.08 11.36 -0.76
C TRP A 56 -0.16 11.00 -1.91
N GLN A 57 -0.73 10.56 -3.02
CA GLN A 57 -0.01 10.18 -4.23
C GLN A 57 -0.44 11.06 -5.39
N PHE A 58 0.52 11.76 -5.98
CA PHE A 58 0.31 12.63 -7.14
C PHE A 58 0.49 11.81 -8.41
N VAL A 59 -0.59 11.22 -8.89
CA VAL A 59 -0.63 10.31 -10.03
C VAL A 59 -0.31 11.06 -11.33
N ASN A 60 0.55 10.47 -12.15
CA ASN A 60 0.89 10.96 -13.49
C ASN A 60 1.41 12.42 -13.52
N LEU A 61 2.11 12.88 -12.47
CA LEU A 61 2.75 14.19 -12.48
C LEU A 61 3.79 14.31 -13.61
N SER A 62 4.45 13.18 -13.91
CA SER A 62 5.18 12.92 -15.15
C SER A 62 4.79 11.52 -15.61
N LYS A 63 4.75 11.24 -16.92
CA LYS A 63 4.09 10.06 -17.54
C LYS A 63 4.27 8.71 -16.81
N ASN A 64 5.40 8.49 -16.14
CA ASN A 64 5.71 7.24 -15.44
C ASN A 64 5.93 7.38 -13.93
N TYR A 65 5.83 8.59 -13.38
CA TYR A 65 6.21 8.90 -12.01
C TYR A 65 5.04 9.43 -11.21
N SER A 66 4.83 8.84 -10.04
CA SER A 66 3.85 9.28 -9.06
C SER A 66 4.54 9.58 -7.73
N PRO A 67 4.88 10.85 -7.46
CA PRO A 67 5.42 11.26 -6.17
C PRO A 67 4.41 11.00 -5.05
N THR A 68 4.92 10.73 -3.85
CA THR A 68 4.11 10.46 -2.67
C THR A 68 4.60 11.23 -1.47
N ILE A 69 3.68 11.70 -0.64
CA ILE A 69 3.95 12.22 0.70
C ILE A 69 3.08 11.42 1.69
N GLN A 70 3.61 11.10 2.86
CA GLN A 70 2.92 10.33 3.88
C GLN A 70 3.19 10.94 5.25
N ILE A 71 2.18 10.89 6.12
CA ILE A 71 2.35 11.06 7.56
C ILE A 71 1.90 9.78 8.26
N PHE A 72 2.56 9.40 9.35
CA PHE A 72 2.27 8.15 10.04
C PHE A 72 2.51 8.25 11.55
N THR A 73 1.84 7.37 12.27
CA THR A 73 2.01 7.14 13.70
C THR A 73 1.93 5.64 13.98
N GLY A 74 2.49 5.17 15.09
CA GLY A 74 2.44 3.76 15.42
C GLY A 74 3.30 3.37 16.60
N LEU A 75 3.74 2.12 16.59
CA LEU A 75 4.52 1.51 17.64
C LEU A 75 5.79 0.92 17.08
N MET A 76 6.87 1.06 17.85
CA MET A 76 8.16 0.43 17.59
C MET A 76 8.53 -0.42 18.80
N ASN A 77 8.94 -1.66 18.55
CA ASN A 77 9.53 -2.55 19.55
C ASN A 77 11.03 -2.58 19.33
N ILE A 78 11.81 -2.17 20.32
CA ILE A 78 13.28 -2.15 20.25
C ILE A 78 13.80 -3.24 21.18
N SER A 79 14.55 -4.18 20.63
CA SER A 79 15.17 -5.29 21.36
C SER A 79 16.67 -5.33 21.07
N ASP A 80 17.48 -5.10 22.09
CA ASP A 80 18.93 -5.20 22.06
C ASP A 80 19.45 -5.91 23.32
N SER A 81 20.77 -5.93 23.54
CA SER A 81 21.38 -6.59 24.70
C SER A 81 21.04 -5.94 26.05
N GLU A 82 20.59 -4.68 26.04
CA GLU A 82 20.37 -3.86 27.23
C GLU A 82 18.89 -3.60 27.50
N ARG A 83 18.04 -3.58 26.46
CA ARG A 83 16.62 -3.25 26.58
C ARG A 83 15.72 -4.04 25.64
N ASN A 84 14.48 -4.25 26.09
CA ASN A 84 13.35 -4.69 25.28
C ASN A 84 12.15 -3.80 25.61
N THR A 85 11.87 -2.81 24.78
CA THR A 85 10.89 -1.76 25.06
C THR A 85 9.98 -1.48 23.88
N LYS A 86 8.77 -1.01 24.17
CA LYS A 86 7.77 -0.58 23.18
C LYS A 86 7.55 0.91 23.30
N VAL A 87 7.71 1.62 22.21
CA VAL A 87 7.63 3.08 22.16
C VAL A 87 6.66 3.54 21.09
N GLY A 88 5.93 4.62 21.38
CA GLY A 88 5.13 5.31 20.38
C GLY A 88 6.05 6.05 19.40
N VAL A 89 5.75 5.95 18.12
CA VAL A 89 6.51 6.63 17.06
C VAL A 89 5.60 7.40 16.14
N TYR A 90 6.10 8.48 15.57
CA TYR A 90 5.40 9.30 14.57
C TYR A 90 6.41 9.81 13.55
N GLY A 91 5.93 10.24 12.39
CA GLY A 91 6.82 10.77 11.38
C GLY A 91 6.15 11.11 10.06
N ALA A 92 7.02 11.39 9.11
CA ALA A 92 6.66 11.72 7.74
C ALA A 92 7.54 10.95 6.77
N GLY A 93 7.00 10.72 5.58
CA GLY A 93 7.72 10.08 4.50
C GLY A 93 7.44 10.76 3.17
N PHE A 94 8.39 10.63 2.27
CA PHE A 94 8.23 11.01 0.89
C PHE A 94 8.79 9.92 -0.01
N GLY A 95 8.32 9.85 -1.24
CA GLY A 95 8.71 8.77 -2.12
C GLY A 95 8.32 9.01 -3.55
N LEU A 96 8.73 8.07 -4.39
CA LEU A 96 8.46 8.05 -5.80
C LEU A 96 8.01 6.64 -6.20
N THR A 97 6.85 6.56 -6.82
CA THR A 97 6.36 5.33 -7.44
C THR A 97 6.57 5.39 -8.94
N THR A 98 7.20 4.35 -9.50
CA THR A 98 7.38 4.18 -10.94
C THR A 98 6.59 2.96 -11.39
N SER A 99 5.75 3.14 -12.42
CA SER A 99 5.02 2.02 -13.02
C SER A 99 5.93 1.22 -13.94
N LEU A 100 6.08 -0.06 -13.65
CA LEU A 100 6.76 -1.02 -14.55
C LEU A 100 5.76 -1.76 -15.44
N HIS A 101 4.55 -2.00 -14.93
CA HIS A 101 3.45 -2.64 -15.61
C HIS A 101 2.13 -2.11 -15.02
N GLU A 102 1.01 -2.28 -15.71
CA GLU A 102 -0.33 -1.90 -15.25
C GLU A 102 -0.68 -2.37 -13.81
N LYS A 103 -0.03 -3.44 -13.33
CA LYS A 103 -0.27 -4.06 -12.02
C LYS A 103 0.95 -4.06 -11.10
N LEU A 104 2.12 -3.64 -11.60
CA LEU A 104 3.39 -3.75 -10.91
C LEU A 104 4.08 -2.40 -10.87
N ASN A 105 4.35 -1.93 -9.67
CA ASN A 105 5.06 -0.70 -9.44
C ASN A 105 6.32 -0.95 -8.62
N VAL A 106 7.38 -0.21 -8.91
CA VAL A 106 8.53 -0.06 -8.02
C VAL A 106 8.39 1.24 -7.25
N LYS A 107 8.68 1.17 -5.96
CA LYS A 107 8.56 2.29 -5.04
C LYS A 107 9.87 2.51 -4.34
N TRP A 108 10.30 3.75 -4.34
CA TRP A 108 11.33 4.26 -3.45
C TRP A 108 10.69 5.16 -2.42
N GLN A 109 11.02 4.97 -1.15
CA GLN A 109 10.46 5.74 -0.05
C GLN A 109 11.54 6.08 0.97
N ASN A 110 11.57 7.32 1.43
CA ASN A 110 12.27 7.71 2.64
C ASN A 110 11.26 8.07 3.71
N ARG A 111 11.61 7.74 4.95
CA ARG A 111 10.84 8.03 6.14
C ARG A 111 11.77 8.62 7.17
N ILE A 112 11.28 9.63 7.86
CA ILE A 112 11.90 10.19 9.05
C ILE A 112 10.86 10.18 10.15
N GLY A 113 11.28 9.83 11.36
CA GLY A 113 10.38 9.74 12.49
C GLY A 113 11.05 10.06 13.81
N GLY A 114 10.20 10.29 14.80
CA GLY A 114 10.56 10.51 16.19
C GLY A 114 9.75 9.61 17.12
N GLY A 115 10.03 9.73 18.40
CA GLY A 115 9.52 8.89 19.49
C GLY A 115 10.50 8.96 20.64
N ASP A 116 10.93 7.80 21.14
CA ASP A 116 12.08 7.68 22.06
C ASP A 116 13.39 8.19 21.44
N GLN A 117 13.53 8.02 20.12
CA GLN A 117 14.69 8.48 19.36
C GLN A 117 14.28 8.96 17.97
N PHE A 118 15.14 9.77 17.36
CA PHE A 118 15.04 10.10 15.95
C PHE A 118 15.53 8.91 15.10
N TRP A 119 14.82 8.63 14.01
CA TRP A 119 15.20 7.56 13.08
C TRP A 119 14.91 7.97 11.63
N ALA A 120 15.68 7.38 10.72
CA ALA A 120 15.49 7.54 9.28
C ALA A 120 15.57 6.19 8.59
N GLN A 121 14.72 5.98 7.59
CA GLN A 121 14.63 4.72 6.84
C GLN A 121 14.47 5.00 5.36
N THR A 122 15.30 4.37 4.52
CA THR A 122 15.12 4.30 3.07
C THR A 122 14.66 2.90 2.70
N MET A 123 13.59 2.80 1.92
CA MET A 123 13.01 1.54 1.46
C MET A 123 12.90 1.52 -0.06
N PHE A 124 13.24 0.37 -0.64
CA PHE A 124 12.88 0.00 -2.00
C PHE A 124 11.87 -1.13 -1.92
N SER A 125 10.71 -0.98 -2.57
CA SER A 125 9.66 -1.99 -2.52
C SER A 125 9.04 -2.24 -3.90
N ILE A 126 8.54 -3.45 -4.06
CA ILE A 126 7.73 -3.87 -5.19
C ILE A 126 6.29 -3.89 -4.71
N SER A 127 5.40 -3.23 -5.45
CA SER A 127 3.99 -3.08 -5.09
C SER A 127 3.10 -3.64 -6.18
N LEU A 128 2.19 -4.52 -5.79
CA LEU A 128 1.13 -5.02 -6.66
C LEU A 128 -0.12 -4.16 -6.48
N ASN A 129 -0.76 -3.80 -7.59
CA ASN A 129 -2.00 -3.01 -7.58
C ASN A 129 -3.21 -3.93 -7.73
N LEU A 130 -3.89 -4.21 -6.61
CA LEU A 130 -4.94 -5.22 -6.51
C LEU A 130 -6.32 -4.73 -6.94
N ASP A 131 -6.53 -3.42 -7.15
CA ASP A 131 -7.80 -2.87 -7.64
C ASP A 131 -8.23 -3.55 -8.97
N SER A 132 -7.27 -3.95 -9.81
CA SER A 132 -7.53 -4.68 -11.06
C SER A 132 -7.99 -6.14 -10.89
N TRP A 133 -7.76 -6.78 -9.74
CA TRP A 133 -8.08 -8.19 -9.54
C TRP A 133 -9.55 -8.41 -9.16
N VAL A 134 -10.13 -7.51 -8.38
CA VAL A 134 -11.55 -7.58 -8.00
C VAL A 134 -12.43 -7.25 -9.21
N GLU A 135 -12.04 -6.31 -10.06
CA GLU A 135 -12.75 -6.04 -11.33
C GLU A 135 -12.65 -7.23 -12.30
N THR A 136 -11.49 -7.88 -12.41
CA THR A 136 -11.33 -9.06 -13.29
C THR A 136 -12.11 -10.27 -12.77
N THR A 137 -12.07 -10.54 -11.47
CA THR A 137 -12.81 -11.68 -10.87
C THR A 137 -14.32 -11.38 -10.82
N GLY A 138 -14.69 -10.15 -10.51
CA GLY A 138 -16.07 -9.68 -10.49
C GLY A 138 -16.70 -9.66 -11.88
N SER A 139 -15.97 -9.26 -12.91
CA SER A 139 -16.45 -9.35 -14.31
C SER A 139 -16.61 -10.80 -14.76
N VAL A 140 -15.65 -11.68 -14.47
CA VAL A 140 -15.78 -13.13 -14.77
C VAL A 140 -16.98 -13.74 -14.04
N LEU A 141 -17.20 -13.42 -12.76
CA LEU A 141 -18.37 -13.88 -12.00
C LEU A 141 -19.67 -13.32 -12.58
N LYS A 142 -19.70 -12.04 -12.97
CA LYS A 142 -20.88 -11.40 -13.55
C LYS A 142 -21.23 -12.00 -14.91
N THR A 143 -20.24 -12.25 -15.77
CA THR A 143 -20.43 -12.96 -17.04
C THR A 143 -20.91 -14.40 -16.82
N THR A 144 -20.41 -15.09 -15.79
CA THR A 144 -20.82 -16.46 -15.46
C THR A 144 -22.23 -16.53 -14.87
N ILE A 145 -22.73 -15.47 -14.22
CA ILE A 145 -24.09 -15.40 -13.66
C ILE A 145 -25.11 -14.87 -14.68
N GLU A 146 -24.70 -14.08 -15.67
CA GLU A 146 -25.56 -13.59 -16.76
C GLU A 146 -25.71 -14.60 -17.92
N ALA A 147 -24.72 -15.47 -18.15
CA ALA A 147 -24.78 -16.57 -19.12
C ALA A 147 -25.94 -17.58 -18.89
N PRO A 148 -26.27 -18.02 -17.65
CA PRO A 148 -27.40 -18.91 -17.42
C PRO A 148 -28.75 -18.20 -17.64
N LYS A 149 -28.86 -16.89 -17.41
CA LYS A 149 -30.11 -16.15 -17.66
C LYS A 149 -30.45 -16.09 -19.15
N THR A 150 -29.46 -15.77 -20.00
CA THR A 150 -29.63 -15.75 -21.45
C THR A 150 -29.90 -17.14 -22.04
N PHE A 151 -29.28 -18.19 -21.49
CA PHE A 151 -29.61 -19.57 -21.88
C PHE A 151 -31.03 -19.98 -21.51
N PHE A 152 -31.50 -19.67 -20.30
CA PHE A 152 -32.87 -19.99 -19.87
C PHE A 152 -33.93 -19.19 -20.61
N GLU A 153 -33.68 -17.90 -20.90
CA GLU A 153 -34.56 -17.06 -21.71
C GLU A 153 -34.63 -17.56 -23.16
N TRP A 154 -33.49 -17.92 -23.76
CA TRP A 154 -33.45 -18.53 -25.09
C TRP A 154 -34.18 -19.87 -25.13
N PHE A 155 -33.94 -20.76 -24.16
CA PHE A 155 -34.58 -22.07 -24.06
C PHE A 155 -36.10 -21.97 -23.89
N ASN A 156 -36.58 -21.00 -23.10
CA ASN A 156 -38.01 -20.75 -22.95
C ASN A 156 -38.63 -20.17 -24.22
N SER A 157 -37.92 -19.30 -24.96
CA SER A 157 -38.40 -18.79 -26.26
C SER A 157 -38.55 -19.88 -27.33
N LEU A 158 -37.74 -20.94 -27.26
CA LEU A 158 -37.86 -22.09 -28.15
C LEU A 158 -39.05 -22.97 -27.81
N LYS A 159 -39.42 -23.10 -26.53
CA LYS A 159 -40.62 -23.84 -26.12
C LYS A 159 -41.89 -23.15 -26.59
N GLU A 160 -41.97 -21.83 -26.53
CA GLU A 160 -43.15 -21.07 -26.96
C GLU A 160 -43.39 -21.10 -28.48
N LYS A 161 -42.33 -21.24 -29.29
CA LYS A 161 -42.45 -21.39 -30.76
C LYS A 161 -42.81 -22.80 -31.24
N SER A 162 -42.94 -23.77 -30.32
CA SER A 162 -43.25 -25.17 -30.65
C SER A 162 -44.72 -25.57 -30.41
N LYS A 163 -45.59 -24.59 -30.11
CA LYS A 163 -47.05 -24.74 -30.10
C LYS A 163 -47.66 -24.02 -31.29
#